data_AF-A0A9W9A4E4-F1
#
_entry.id   AF-A0A9W9A4E4-F1
#
_cell.length_a   1.000
_cell.length_b   1.000
_cell.length_c   1.000
_cell.angle_alpha   90.00
_cell.angle_beta   90.00
_cell.angle_gamma   90.00
#
_symmetry.space_group_name_H-M   'P 1'
#
loop_
_entity.id
_entity.type
_entity.pdbx_description
1 polymer ?
#
loop_
_entity_poly.entity_id
_entity_poly.type
_entity_poly.pdbx_seq_one_letter_code
_entity_poly.pdbx_strand_id
1 'polypeptide(L)'
;MILAAKIIAFNTIEAIGFTGAFAITITALLSPSVPRLSTWYLVLCSSGIYSLSMLLLAIANAQSGAEPNSTLCLIQGALIYSAAIWLMGSVCMFVVQFYLTVLFYTKQYSGLIHRESKLLSVGMMSIFVGVTVTLLIYGTLRPQIVVRSPQQFYCHFSSEIGVAVVAVFGVLFAIVAVICEYHTGVLLYRHCYTVDIYQQSNGTLSIGVLARLVGFSLVSILSVSCCALFTFKSASNKSFEYIILYTVV
;
A
#
# COMPACT_ATOMS: atom_id res chain seq x y z
N MET A 1 -20.19 24.18 1.45
CA MET A 1 -19.87 23.89 0.03
C MET A 1 -18.50 23.25 -0.15
N ILE A 2 -17.42 23.85 0.37
CA ILE A 2 -16.04 23.31 0.24
C ILE A 2 -15.90 21.90 0.81
N LEU A 3 -16.44 21.62 2.01
CA LEU A 3 -16.35 20.29 2.63
C LEU A 3 -17.04 19.20 1.79
N ALA A 4 -18.23 19.46 1.28
CA ALA A 4 -18.97 18.52 0.43
C ALA A 4 -18.19 18.20 -0.86
N ALA A 5 -17.60 19.21 -1.50
CA ALA A 5 -16.76 19.00 -2.68
C ALA A 5 -15.54 18.12 -2.38
N LYS A 6 -14.90 18.32 -1.22
CA LYS A 6 -13.77 17.49 -0.77
C LYS A 6 -14.18 16.02 -0.52
N ILE A 7 -15.32 15.80 0.13
CA ILE A 7 -15.86 14.44 0.36
C ILE A 7 -16.15 13.74 -0.97
N ILE A 8 -16.79 14.44 -1.93
CA ILE A 8 -17.09 13.88 -3.25
C ILE A 8 -15.80 13.52 -3.99
N ALA A 9 -14.82 14.42 -4.00
CA ALA A 9 -13.54 14.16 -4.66
C ALA A 9 -12.82 12.95 -4.04
N PHE A 10 -12.76 12.88 -2.71
CA PHE A 10 -12.17 11.76 -1.97
C PHE A 10 -12.86 10.43 -2.33
N ASN A 11 -14.18 10.37 -2.23
CA ASN A 11 -14.95 9.16 -2.55
C ASN A 11 -14.78 8.74 -4.02
N THR A 12 -14.72 9.71 -4.93
CA THR A 12 -14.54 9.43 -6.37
C THR A 12 -13.18 8.80 -6.62
N ILE A 13 -12.12 9.34 -6.02
CA ILE A 13 -10.76 8.80 -6.17
C ILE A 13 -10.69 7.37 -5.62
N GLU A 14 -11.20 7.15 -4.41
CA GLU A 14 -11.17 5.81 -3.79
C GLU A 14 -12.06 4.81 -4.53
N ALA A 15 -13.21 5.25 -5.05
CA ALA A 15 -14.08 4.40 -5.87
C ALA A 15 -13.40 3.99 -7.18
N ILE A 16 -12.70 4.92 -7.84
CA ILE A 16 -11.88 4.61 -9.04
C ILE A 16 -10.76 3.63 -8.67
N GLY A 17 -10.09 3.84 -7.53
CA GLY A 17 -9.05 2.95 -7.04
C GLY A 17 -9.55 1.51 -6.82
N PHE A 18 -10.66 1.38 -6.09
CA PHE A 18 -11.30 0.09 -5.82
C PHE A 18 -11.79 -0.61 -7.09
N THR A 19 -12.57 0.09 -7.92
CA THR A 19 -13.12 -0.48 -9.15
C THR A 19 -12.04 -0.83 -10.17
N GLY A 20 -10.99 0.00 -10.28
CA GLY A 20 -9.83 -0.26 -11.12
C GLY A 20 -9.05 -1.50 -10.67
N ALA A 21 -8.72 -1.61 -9.37
CA ALA A 21 -8.04 -2.78 -8.82
C ALA A 21 -8.84 -4.06 -9.06
N PHE A 22 -10.17 -4.01 -8.86
CA PHE A 22 -11.06 -5.14 -9.09
C PHE A 22 -11.15 -5.52 -10.58
N ALA A 23 -11.37 -4.55 -11.47
CA ALA A 23 -11.45 -4.79 -12.91
C ALA A 23 -10.14 -5.39 -13.47
N ILE A 24 -8.99 -4.87 -13.04
CA ILE A 24 -7.68 -5.41 -13.41
C ILE A 24 -7.52 -6.84 -12.91
N THR A 25 -7.92 -7.12 -11.67
CA THR A 25 -7.83 -8.47 -11.07
C THR A 25 -8.72 -9.47 -11.82
N ILE A 26 -9.97 -9.13 -12.12
CA ILE A 26 -10.87 -9.99 -12.91
C ILE A 26 -10.29 -10.24 -14.30
N THR A 27 -9.90 -9.18 -15.01
CA THR A 27 -9.32 -9.30 -16.35
C THR A 27 -8.09 -10.20 -16.33
N ALA A 28 -7.31 -10.11 -15.25
CA ALA A 28 -6.15 -10.94 -15.06
C ALA A 28 -6.49 -12.43 -14.87
N LEU A 29 -7.49 -12.73 -14.04
CA LEU A 29 -7.97 -14.10 -13.81
C LEU A 29 -8.59 -14.72 -15.06
N LEU A 30 -9.25 -13.90 -15.90
CA LEU A 30 -9.83 -14.33 -17.18
C LEU A 30 -8.78 -14.48 -18.30
N SER A 31 -7.54 -14.05 -18.09
CA SER A 31 -6.44 -14.12 -19.06
C SER A 31 -5.30 -15.01 -18.54
N PRO A 32 -5.51 -16.35 -18.52
CA PRO A 32 -4.51 -17.29 -18.00
C PRO A 32 -3.26 -17.38 -18.88
N SER A 33 -3.33 -16.93 -20.14
CA SER A 33 -2.22 -16.97 -21.09
C SER A 33 -1.07 -16.01 -20.76
N VAL A 34 -1.28 -15.04 -19.87
CA VAL A 34 -0.25 -14.07 -19.47
C VAL A 34 0.31 -14.49 -18.11
N PRO A 35 1.57 -14.99 -18.03
CA PRO A 35 2.17 -15.34 -16.76
C PRO A 35 2.36 -14.08 -15.92
N ARG A 36 1.86 -14.10 -14.68
CA ARG A 36 2.00 -13.00 -13.71
C ARG A 36 2.57 -13.52 -12.39
N LEU A 37 3.35 -12.70 -11.70
CA LEU A 37 3.88 -13.03 -10.39
C LEU A 37 2.74 -13.07 -9.35
N SER A 38 2.77 -14.03 -8.43
CA SER A 38 1.76 -14.14 -7.36
C SER A 38 1.65 -12.86 -6.52
N THR A 39 2.77 -12.20 -6.25
CA THR A 39 2.82 -10.92 -5.51
C THR A 39 2.16 -9.76 -6.27
N TRP A 40 2.00 -9.85 -7.59
CA TRP A 40 1.27 -8.84 -8.35
C TRP A 40 -0.22 -8.82 -7.97
N TYR A 41 -0.83 -10.00 -7.81
CA TYR A 41 -2.20 -10.11 -7.31
C TYR A 41 -2.31 -9.58 -5.87
N LEU A 42 -1.28 -9.80 -5.06
CA LEU A 42 -1.24 -9.30 -3.69
C LEU A 42 -1.28 -7.76 -3.64
N VAL A 43 -0.55 -7.08 -4.55
CA VAL A 43 -0.58 -5.61 -4.68
C VAL A 43 -1.97 -5.12 -5.06
N LEU A 44 -2.65 -5.77 -6.01
CA LEU A 44 -3.99 -5.38 -6.43
C LEU A 44 -5.06 -5.64 -5.36
N CYS A 45 -4.98 -6.77 -4.67
CA CYS A 45 -5.91 -7.08 -3.60
C CYS A 45 -5.72 -6.12 -2.42
N SER A 46 -4.48 -5.84 -2.03
CA SER A 46 -4.19 -4.90 -0.94
C SER A 46 -4.59 -3.46 -1.29
N SER A 47 -4.36 -3.00 -2.53
CA SER A 47 -4.81 -1.68 -2.96
C SER A 47 -6.34 -1.57 -3.00
N GLY A 48 -7.02 -2.60 -3.50
CA GLY A 48 -8.48 -2.66 -3.49
C GLY A 48 -9.05 -2.64 -2.08
N ILE A 49 -8.49 -3.42 -1.15
CA ILE A 49 -8.93 -3.44 0.25
C ILE A 49 -8.64 -2.12 0.96
N TYR A 50 -7.51 -1.48 0.66
CA TYR A 50 -7.21 -0.14 1.17
C TYR A 50 -8.26 0.87 0.71
N SER A 51 -8.56 0.94 -0.59
CA SER A 51 -9.60 1.86 -1.10
C SER A 51 -11.00 1.53 -0.57
N LEU A 52 -11.34 0.26 -0.45
CA LEU A 52 -12.60 -0.17 0.17
C LEU A 52 -12.69 0.30 1.63
N SER A 53 -11.60 0.18 2.40
CA SER A 53 -11.56 0.64 3.79
C SER A 53 -11.86 2.14 3.89
N MET A 54 -11.31 2.95 2.99
CA MET A 54 -11.59 4.40 2.93
C MET A 54 -13.05 4.70 2.59
N LEU A 55 -13.71 3.86 1.81
CA LEU A 55 -15.11 4.04 1.37
C LEU A 55 -16.17 3.54 2.36
N LEU A 56 -15.82 2.84 3.45
CA LEU A 56 -16.81 2.19 4.32
C LEU A 56 -17.88 3.16 4.87
N LEU A 57 -17.51 4.36 5.31
CA LEU A 57 -18.50 5.35 5.75
C LEU A 57 -19.36 5.88 4.59
N ALA A 58 -18.80 6.02 3.39
CA ALA A 58 -19.54 6.48 2.22
C ALA A 58 -20.62 5.45 1.85
N ILE A 59 -20.25 4.17 1.82
CA ILE A 59 -21.16 3.05 1.54
C ILE A 59 -22.27 2.97 2.60
N ALA A 60 -21.93 3.22 3.87
CA ALA A 60 -22.90 3.25 4.96
C ALA A 60 -23.73 4.54 5.04
N ASN A 61 -23.52 5.51 4.14
CA ASN A 61 -24.12 6.85 4.21
C ASN A 61 -23.91 7.55 5.57
N ALA A 62 -22.76 7.32 6.20
CA ALA A 62 -22.42 7.77 7.55
C ALA A 62 -21.22 8.75 7.60
N GLN A 63 -20.80 9.30 6.45
CA GLN A 63 -19.74 10.31 6.41
C GLN A 63 -20.19 11.63 7.04
N SER A 64 -21.37 12.14 6.64
CA SER A 64 -21.93 13.41 7.10
C SER A 64 -23.02 13.22 8.15
N GLY A 65 -23.19 14.20 9.05
CA GLY A 65 -24.27 14.23 10.03
C GLY A 65 -23.86 13.66 11.39
N ALA A 66 -24.76 12.89 12.00
CA ALA A 66 -24.56 12.27 13.31
C ALA A 66 -23.31 11.39 13.35
N GLU A 67 -22.79 11.12 14.56
CA GLU A 67 -21.64 10.23 14.72
C GLU A 67 -21.97 8.82 14.21
N PRO A 68 -21.06 8.19 13.44
CA PRO A 68 -21.28 6.85 12.90
C PRO A 68 -21.30 5.80 14.02
N ASN A 69 -21.85 4.63 13.71
CA ASN A 69 -21.80 3.49 14.60
C ASN A 69 -20.35 3.18 15.01
N SER A 70 -20.08 3.09 16.31
CA SER A 70 -18.73 2.88 16.85
C SER A 70 -18.06 1.61 16.30
N THR A 71 -18.83 0.56 16.00
CA THR A 71 -18.32 -0.69 15.40
C THR A 71 -17.84 -0.46 13.96
N LEU A 72 -18.62 0.26 13.16
CA LEU A 72 -18.23 0.62 11.79
C LEU A 72 -16.96 1.48 11.80
N CYS A 73 -16.89 2.45 12.70
CA CYS A 73 -15.77 3.35 12.87
C CYS A 73 -14.49 2.60 13.31
N LEU A 74 -14.64 1.62 14.22
CA LEU A 74 -13.55 0.75 14.67
C LEU A 74 -13.03 -0.15 13.54
N ILE A 75 -13.93 -0.81 12.80
CA ILE A 75 -13.57 -1.66 11.66
C ILE A 75 -12.84 -0.83 10.60
N GLN A 76 -13.37 0.34 10.27
CA GLN A 76 -12.75 1.22 9.30
C GLN A 76 -11.35 1.67 9.75
N GLY A 77 -11.23 2.16 10.99
CA GLY A 77 -9.95 2.57 11.54
C GLY A 77 -8.93 1.42 11.51
N ALA A 78 -9.31 0.23 11.97
CA ALA A 78 -8.42 -0.93 11.97
C ALA A 78 -7.95 -1.30 10.56
N LEU A 79 -8.88 -1.34 9.59
CA LEU A 79 -8.58 -1.66 8.19
C LEU A 79 -7.70 -0.60 7.52
N ILE A 80 -7.89 0.70 7.78
CA ILE A 80 -7.09 1.75 7.15
C ILE A 80 -5.60 1.56 7.47
N TYR A 81 -5.27 1.37 8.76
CA TYR A 81 -3.88 1.21 9.17
C TYR A 81 -3.31 -0.15 8.75
N SER A 82 -4.06 -1.24 8.92
CA SER A 82 -3.58 -2.57 8.55
C SER A 82 -3.47 -2.76 7.03
N ALA A 83 -4.41 -2.26 6.24
CA ALA A 83 -4.38 -2.32 4.79
C ALA A 83 -3.26 -1.44 4.21
N ALA A 84 -2.95 -0.29 4.82
CA ALA A 84 -1.79 0.51 4.42
C ALA A 84 -0.48 -0.28 4.58
N ILE A 85 -0.30 -0.94 5.73
CA ILE A 85 0.87 -1.82 5.98
C ILE A 85 0.91 -2.96 4.98
N TRP A 86 -0.24 -3.58 4.72
CA TRP A 86 -0.35 -4.67 3.77
C TRP A 86 -0.03 -4.24 2.34
N LEU A 87 -0.50 -3.07 1.90
CA LEU A 87 -0.20 -2.51 0.59
C LEU A 87 1.31 -2.26 0.43
N MET A 88 1.93 -1.55 1.37
CA MET A 88 3.37 -1.29 1.33
C MET A 88 4.19 -2.58 1.35
N GLY A 89 3.82 -3.52 2.22
CA GLY A 89 4.48 -4.82 2.28
C GLY A 89 4.27 -5.65 1.01
N SER A 90 3.10 -5.56 0.36
CA SER A 90 2.83 -6.24 -0.90
C SER A 90 3.68 -5.71 -2.04
N VAL A 91 3.86 -4.38 -2.11
CA VAL A 91 4.78 -3.75 -3.08
C VAL A 91 6.21 -4.20 -2.81
N CYS A 92 6.66 -4.21 -1.55
CA CYS A 92 7.98 -4.72 -1.19
C CYS A 92 8.17 -6.19 -1.58
N MET A 93 7.19 -7.06 -1.31
CA MET A 93 7.26 -8.46 -1.73
C MET A 93 7.27 -8.63 -3.25
N PHE A 94 6.55 -7.77 -3.98
CA PHE A 94 6.61 -7.74 -5.44
C PHE A 94 8.00 -7.38 -5.95
N VAL A 95 8.64 -6.36 -5.38
CA VAL A 95 10.03 -5.99 -5.69
C VAL A 95 10.99 -7.15 -5.39
N VAL A 96 10.88 -7.77 -4.20
CA VAL A 96 11.73 -8.90 -3.80
C VAL A 96 11.54 -10.09 -4.76
N GLN A 97 10.30 -10.45 -5.09
CA GLN A 97 10.04 -11.54 -6.03
C GLN A 97 10.55 -11.20 -7.43
N PHE A 98 10.45 -9.95 -7.86
CA PHE A 98 10.99 -9.50 -9.14
C PHE A 98 12.53 -9.60 -9.16
N TYR A 99 13.20 -9.15 -8.10
CA TYR A 99 14.66 -9.28 -7.95
C TYR A 99 15.12 -10.73 -7.99
N LEU A 100 14.47 -11.62 -7.23
CA LEU A 100 14.76 -13.06 -7.25
C LEU A 100 14.54 -13.68 -8.62
N THR A 101 13.50 -13.23 -9.34
CA THR A 101 13.24 -13.67 -10.72
C THR A 101 14.36 -13.23 -11.65
N VAL A 102 14.85 -11.99 -11.54
CA VAL A 102 16.01 -11.50 -12.31
C VAL A 102 17.25 -12.33 -12.03
N LEU A 103 17.57 -12.58 -10.75
CA LEU A 103 18.72 -13.39 -10.35
C LEU A 103 18.69 -14.82 -10.92
N PHE A 104 17.51 -15.43 -10.95
CA PHE A 104 17.31 -16.75 -11.52
C PHE A 104 17.62 -16.76 -13.03
N TYR A 105 17.08 -15.79 -13.77
CA TYR A 105 17.28 -15.70 -15.22
C TYR A 105 18.68 -15.25 -15.63
N THR A 106 19.38 -14.47 -14.80
CA THR A 106 20.80 -14.14 -15.03
C THR A 106 21.75 -15.27 -14.61
N LYS A 107 21.23 -16.44 -14.20
CA LYS A 107 22.00 -17.61 -13.73
C LYS A 107 22.93 -17.32 -12.55
N GLN A 108 22.68 -16.24 -11.82
CA GLN A 108 23.45 -15.88 -10.63
C GLN A 108 22.95 -16.57 -9.35
N TYR A 109 21.84 -17.30 -9.43
CA TYR A 109 21.24 -17.96 -8.28
C TYR A 109 20.89 -19.42 -8.59
N SER A 110 21.49 -20.35 -7.83
CA SER A 110 21.19 -21.79 -7.83
C SER A 110 20.43 -22.23 -6.57
N GLY A 111 19.95 -21.28 -5.76
CA GLY A 111 19.37 -21.58 -4.45
C GLY A 111 17.97 -22.17 -4.48
N LEU A 112 17.57 -22.71 -3.33
CA LEU A 112 16.32 -23.43 -3.06
C LEU A 112 15.05 -22.57 -3.09
N ILE A 113 15.16 -21.24 -3.10
CA ILE A 113 13.98 -20.35 -3.12
C ILE A 113 13.33 -20.43 -4.49
N HIS A 114 12.29 -21.26 -4.57
CA HIS A 114 11.55 -21.49 -5.79
C HIS A 114 10.87 -20.20 -6.25
N ARG A 115 10.92 -19.95 -7.56
CA ARG A 115 10.28 -18.81 -8.26
C ARG A 115 8.81 -18.58 -7.86
N GLU A 116 8.12 -19.66 -7.48
CA GLU A 116 6.72 -19.69 -7.09
C GLU A 116 6.49 -19.78 -5.56
N SER A 117 7.47 -19.38 -4.76
CA SER A 117 7.34 -19.36 -3.30
C SER A 117 6.14 -18.51 -2.86
N LYS A 118 5.01 -19.20 -2.59
CA LYS A 118 3.81 -18.62 -1.98
C LYS A 118 4.06 -18.09 -0.57
N LEU A 119 5.20 -18.45 0.03
CA LEU A 119 5.60 -18.06 1.38
C LEU A 119 5.60 -16.54 1.57
N LEU A 120 6.06 -15.76 0.59
CA LEU A 120 6.08 -14.29 0.67
C LEU A 120 4.66 -13.72 0.73
N SER A 121 3.75 -14.22 -0.12
CA SER A 121 2.35 -13.79 -0.15
C SER A 121 1.60 -14.20 1.11
N VAL A 122 1.80 -15.44 1.58
CA VAL A 122 1.18 -15.94 2.82
C VAL A 122 1.70 -15.16 4.03
N GLY A 123 3.01 -14.91 4.11
CA GLY A 123 3.62 -14.13 5.19
C GLY A 123 3.03 -12.73 5.32
N MET A 124 2.89 -12.01 4.21
CA MET A 124 2.27 -10.67 4.24
C MET A 124 0.80 -10.69 4.60
N MET A 125 0.04 -11.70 4.16
CA MET A 125 -1.35 -11.85 4.60
C MET A 125 -1.46 -12.14 6.09
N SER A 126 -0.57 -12.96 6.64
CA SER A 126 -0.52 -13.21 8.07
C SER A 126 -0.24 -11.93 8.87
N ILE A 127 0.67 -11.07 8.39
CA ILE A 127 0.93 -9.75 9.01
C ILE A 127 -0.32 -8.88 8.96
N PHE A 128 -0.99 -8.78 7.80
CA PHE A 128 -2.22 -8.01 7.65
C PHE A 128 -3.31 -8.45 8.63
N VAL A 129 -3.59 -9.75 8.71
CA VAL A 129 -4.60 -10.31 9.62
C VAL A 129 -4.20 -10.07 11.07
N GLY A 130 -2.94 -10.33 11.44
CA GLY A 130 -2.44 -10.12 12.80
C GLY A 130 -2.55 -8.67 13.26
N VAL A 131 -2.16 -7.70 12.42
CA VAL A 131 -2.29 -6.27 12.73
C VAL A 131 -3.75 -5.85 12.82
N THR A 132 -4.61 -6.30 11.90
CA THR A 132 -6.04 -6.00 11.93
C THR A 132 -6.69 -6.49 13.23
N VAL A 133 -6.45 -7.74 13.61
CA VAL A 133 -6.97 -8.32 14.85
C VAL A 133 -6.45 -7.56 16.07
N THR A 134 -5.17 -7.19 16.08
CA THR A 134 -4.57 -6.42 17.18
C THR A 134 -5.23 -5.05 17.33
N LEU A 135 -5.44 -4.32 16.24
CA LEU A 135 -6.10 -3.01 16.26
C LEU A 135 -7.57 -3.10 16.65
N LEU A 136 -8.28 -4.15 16.21
CA LEU A 136 -9.66 -4.42 16.62
C LEU A 136 -9.75 -4.68 18.13
N ILE A 137 -8.90 -5.54 18.68
CA ILE A 137 -8.83 -5.80 20.12
C ILE A 137 -8.50 -4.50 20.88
N TYR A 138 -7.48 -3.77 20.43
CA TYR A 138 -7.04 -2.53 21.06
C TYR A 138 -8.14 -1.47 21.09
N GLY A 139 -8.83 -1.25 19.98
CA GLY A 139 -9.93 -0.29 19.89
C GLY A 139 -11.20 -0.74 20.63
N THR A 140 -11.46 -2.04 20.71
CA THR A 140 -12.58 -2.58 21.53
C THR A 140 -12.33 -2.33 23.02
N LEU A 141 -11.08 -2.46 23.48
CA LEU A 141 -10.70 -2.19 24.87
C LEU A 141 -10.68 -0.69 25.22
N ARG A 142 -10.65 0.20 24.21
CA ARG A 142 -10.53 1.66 24.39
C ARG A 142 -11.37 2.42 23.35
N PRO A 143 -12.71 2.33 23.37
CA PRO A 143 -13.55 2.89 22.30
C PRO A 143 -13.38 4.39 22.09
N GLN A 144 -12.99 5.14 23.13
CA GLN A 144 -12.78 6.60 23.10
C GLN A 144 -11.65 7.05 22.16
N ILE A 145 -10.77 6.13 21.73
CA ILE A 145 -9.67 6.49 20.83
C ILE A 145 -10.08 6.45 19.36
N VAL A 146 -11.23 5.87 19.03
CA VAL A 146 -11.69 5.76 17.64
C VAL A 146 -12.61 6.93 17.36
N VAL A 147 -12.17 7.84 16.50
CA VAL A 147 -12.87 9.09 16.22
C VAL A 147 -12.99 9.32 14.72
N ARG A 148 -14.10 9.93 14.30
CA ARG A 148 -14.25 10.42 12.93
C ARG A 148 -13.25 11.55 12.70
N SER A 149 -12.59 11.53 11.55
CA SER A 149 -11.71 12.61 11.11
C SER A 149 -12.47 13.94 11.13
N PRO A 150 -11.83 15.07 11.50
CA PRO A 150 -12.45 16.40 11.41
C PRO A 150 -12.94 16.74 10.00
N GLN A 151 -12.32 16.16 8.97
CA GLN A 151 -12.71 16.32 7.57
C GLN A 151 -13.82 15.35 7.14
N GLN A 152 -14.31 14.50 8.04
CA GLN A 152 -15.43 13.56 7.85
C GLN A 152 -15.20 12.49 6.78
N PHE A 153 -13.98 12.29 6.29
CA PHE A 153 -13.68 11.31 5.25
C PHE A 153 -13.74 9.87 5.76
N TYR A 154 -13.13 9.62 6.91
CA TYR A 154 -12.95 8.30 7.50
C TYR A 154 -12.81 8.38 9.03
N CYS A 155 -12.92 7.23 9.67
CA CYS A 155 -12.60 7.01 11.07
C CYS A 155 -11.13 6.63 11.26
N HIS A 156 -10.53 7.14 12.32
CA HIS A 156 -9.13 6.89 12.65
C HIS A 156 -8.92 6.72 14.15
N PHE A 157 -7.76 6.18 14.51
CA PHE A 157 -7.33 6.15 15.90
C PHE A 157 -6.74 7.53 16.23
N SER A 158 -7.29 8.23 17.22
CA SER A 158 -6.79 9.53 17.71
C SER A 158 -5.40 9.41 18.33
N SER A 159 -5.03 8.21 18.77
CA SER A 159 -3.69 7.90 19.24
C SER A 159 -2.71 7.85 18.06
N GLU A 160 -1.53 8.45 18.25
CA GLU A 160 -0.41 8.40 17.31
C GLU A 160 0.06 6.97 16.99
N ILE A 161 -0.35 5.96 17.78
CA ILE A 161 0.01 4.55 17.61
C ILE A 161 -0.26 4.07 16.17
N GLY A 162 -1.44 4.36 15.60
CA GLY A 162 -1.77 3.89 14.25
C GLY A 162 -0.80 4.42 13.20
N VAL A 163 -0.53 5.73 13.25
CA VAL A 163 0.39 6.40 12.32
C VAL A 163 1.83 5.94 12.55
N ALA A 164 2.26 5.82 13.80
CA ALA A 164 3.59 5.35 14.16
C ALA A 164 3.86 3.93 13.65
N VAL A 165 2.91 3.01 13.82
CA VAL A 165 3.03 1.62 13.34
C VAL A 165 3.14 1.60 11.81
N VAL A 166 2.25 2.31 11.10
CA VAL A 166 2.32 2.42 9.64
C VAL A 166 3.67 2.99 9.19
N ALA A 167 4.16 4.04 9.85
CA ALA A 167 5.43 4.68 9.52
C ALA A 167 6.63 3.73 9.70
N VAL A 168 6.69 3.00 10.82
CA VAL A 168 7.77 2.04 11.08
C VAL A 168 7.81 0.94 10.02
N PHE A 169 6.66 0.31 9.74
CA PHE A 169 6.58 -0.70 8.69
C PHE A 169 6.89 -0.13 7.31
N GLY A 170 6.38 1.06 7.01
CA GLY A 170 6.63 1.75 5.74
C GLY A 170 8.11 2.00 5.48
N VAL A 171 8.84 2.51 6.48
CA VAL A 171 10.29 2.74 6.39
C VAL A 171 11.04 1.42 6.18
N LEU A 172 10.71 0.38 6.95
CA LEU A 172 11.36 -0.94 6.80
C LEU A 172 11.14 -1.53 5.40
N PHE A 173 9.90 -1.49 4.90
CA PHE A 173 9.58 -1.99 3.57
C PHE A 173 10.23 -1.16 2.46
N ALA A 174 10.29 0.17 2.61
CA ALA A 174 10.94 1.04 1.65
C ALA A 174 12.44 0.78 1.53
N ILE A 175 13.14 0.59 2.67
CA ILE A 175 14.58 0.25 2.66
C ILE A 175 14.82 -1.04 1.87
N VAL A 176 14.06 -2.09 2.14
CA VAL A 176 14.19 -3.37 1.45
C VAL A 176 13.89 -3.23 -0.04
N ALA A 177 12.82 -2.51 -0.40
CA ALA A 177 12.45 -2.26 -1.79
C ALA A 177 13.56 -1.52 -2.55
N VAL A 178 14.09 -0.42 -2.01
CA VAL A 178 15.15 0.37 -2.66
C VAL A 178 16.41 -0.44 -2.90
N ILE A 179 16.85 -1.24 -1.91
CA ILE A 179 18.02 -2.12 -2.05
C ILE A 179 17.80 -3.12 -3.19
N CYS A 180 16.64 -3.78 -3.21
CA CYS A 180 16.31 -4.76 -4.24
C CYS A 180 16.17 -4.13 -5.63
N GLU A 181 15.57 -2.94 -5.75
CA GLU A 181 15.45 -2.21 -7.01
C GLU A 181 16.81 -1.79 -7.55
N TYR A 182 17.67 -1.24 -6.69
CA TYR A 182 19.03 -0.87 -7.06
C TYR A 182 19.78 -2.08 -7.62
N HIS A 183 19.80 -3.20 -6.90
CA HIS A 183 20.47 -4.42 -7.37
C HIS A 183 19.83 -4.97 -8.65
N THR A 184 18.51 -4.96 -8.75
CA THR A 184 17.80 -5.39 -9.97
C THR A 184 18.19 -4.53 -11.17
N GLY A 185 18.22 -3.20 -11.01
CA GLY A 185 18.61 -2.26 -12.06
C GLY A 185 20.04 -2.47 -12.51
N VAL A 186 20.98 -2.65 -11.57
CA VAL A 186 22.40 -2.94 -11.89
C VAL A 186 22.52 -4.26 -12.65
N LEU A 187 21.82 -5.31 -12.23
CA LEU A 187 21.87 -6.61 -12.88
C LEU A 187 21.29 -6.58 -14.29
N LEU A 188 20.14 -5.93 -14.47
CA LEU A 188 19.51 -5.76 -15.77
C LEU A 188 20.36 -4.87 -16.68
N TYR A 189 20.95 -3.79 -16.17
CA TYR A 189 21.84 -2.94 -16.96
C TYR A 189 23.06 -3.69 -17.47
N ARG A 190 23.69 -4.51 -16.61
CA ARG A 190 24.86 -5.33 -16.99
C ARG A 190 24.53 -6.38 -18.06
N HIS A 191 23.31 -6.91 -18.09
CA HIS A 191 22.89 -7.96 -19.01
C HIS A 191 21.88 -7.49 -20.08
N CYS A 192 21.70 -6.17 -20.23
CA CYS A 192 20.69 -5.58 -21.12
C CYS A 192 20.92 -5.93 -22.60
N TYR A 193 22.18 -6.20 -22.96
CA TYR A 193 22.58 -6.57 -24.33
C TYR A 193 22.39 -8.05 -24.66
N THR A 194 21.98 -8.88 -23.70
CA THR A 194 21.75 -10.32 -23.93
C THR A 194 20.28 -10.53 -24.29
N VAL A 195 19.98 -10.57 -25.60
CA VAL A 195 18.64 -10.75 -26.18
C VAL A 195 17.88 -11.96 -25.59
N ASP A 196 18.61 -12.97 -25.11
CA ASP A 196 18.05 -14.20 -24.55
C ASP A 196 17.19 -14.00 -23.29
N ILE A 197 17.43 -12.99 -22.45
CA ILE A 197 16.73 -12.86 -21.16
C ILE A 197 15.25 -12.52 -21.35
N TYR A 198 14.94 -11.68 -22.34
CA TYR A 198 13.56 -11.31 -22.65
C TYR A 198 12.78 -12.50 -23.21
N GLN A 199 13.38 -13.25 -24.14
CA GLN A 199 12.76 -14.44 -24.72
C GLN A 199 12.61 -15.58 -23.70
N GLN A 200 13.62 -15.84 -22.86
CA GLN A 200 13.56 -16.90 -21.84
C GLN A 200 12.55 -16.61 -20.73
N SER A 201 12.26 -15.33 -20.46
CA SER A 201 11.30 -14.94 -19.44
C SER A 201 9.85 -14.87 -19.92
N ASN A 202 9.56 -15.19 -21.19
CA ASN A 202 8.23 -15.04 -21.79
C ASN A 202 7.61 -13.65 -21.54
N GLY A 203 8.43 -12.59 -21.57
CA GLY A 203 7.99 -11.22 -21.31
C GLY A 203 7.69 -10.88 -19.84
N THR A 204 7.92 -11.80 -18.90
CA THR A 204 7.78 -11.54 -17.45
C THR A 204 8.80 -10.48 -16.99
N LEU A 205 9.99 -10.47 -17.59
CA LEU A 205 11.02 -9.45 -17.37
C LEU A 205 10.99 -8.45 -18.51
N SER A 206 10.44 -7.26 -18.25
CA SER A 206 10.43 -6.15 -19.20
C SER A 206 10.94 -4.89 -18.54
N ILE A 207 11.68 -4.07 -19.29
CA ILE A 207 12.09 -2.72 -18.88
C ILE A 207 10.87 -1.88 -18.49
N GLY A 208 9.73 -2.09 -19.15
CA GLY A 208 8.48 -1.42 -18.79
C GLY A 208 7.96 -1.82 -17.40
N VAL A 209 8.16 -3.07 -16.98
CA VAL A 209 7.81 -3.52 -15.62
C VAL A 209 8.75 -2.89 -14.59
N LEU A 210 10.06 -2.84 -14.87
CA LEU A 210 11.02 -2.16 -14.01
C LEU A 210 10.72 -0.66 -13.89
N ALA A 211 10.42 0.03 -15.00
CA ALA A 211 10.09 1.45 -14.99
C ALA A 211 8.83 1.74 -14.15
N ARG A 212 7.80 0.88 -14.28
CA ARG A 212 6.59 0.96 -13.42
C ARG A 212 6.93 0.72 -11.96
N LEU A 213 7.78 -0.27 -11.67
CA LEU A 213 8.21 -0.62 -10.32
C LEU A 213 8.92 0.56 -9.64
N VAL A 214 9.92 1.12 -10.32
CA VAL A 214 10.64 2.33 -9.86
C VAL A 214 9.68 3.49 -9.68
N GLY A 215 8.73 3.69 -10.60
CA GLY A 215 7.69 4.71 -10.46
C GLY A 215 6.86 4.54 -9.18
N PHE A 216 6.39 3.33 -8.90
CA PHE A 216 5.61 3.04 -7.69
C PHE A 216 6.42 3.21 -6.40
N SER A 217 7.69 2.80 -6.39
CA SER A 217 8.56 2.94 -5.23
C SER A 217 8.93 4.40 -4.98
N LEU A 218 9.22 5.19 -6.01
CA LEU A 218 9.46 6.63 -5.86
C LEU A 218 8.25 7.35 -5.28
N VAL A 219 7.04 7.07 -5.78
CA VAL A 219 5.80 7.64 -5.22
C VAL A 219 5.63 7.25 -3.76
N SER A 220 5.92 5.99 -3.41
CA SER A 220 5.83 5.50 -2.02
C SER A 220 6.86 6.17 -1.10
N ILE A 221 8.11 6.33 -1.55
CA ILE A 221 9.17 7.02 -0.80
C ILE A 221 8.81 8.48 -0.58
N LEU A 222 8.32 9.17 -1.62
CA LEU A 222 7.87 10.56 -1.50
C LEU A 222 6.71 10.69 -0.52
N SER A 223 5.76 9.76 -0.56
CA SER A 223 4.64 9.72 0.40
C SER A 223 5.12 9.54 1.83
N VAL A 224 5.97 8.54 2.10
CA VAL A 224 6.53 8.29 3.45
C VAL A 224 7.38 9.47 3.92
N SER A 225 8.18 10.07 3.02
CA SER A 225 9.03 11.23 3.33
C SER A 225 8.18 12.44 3.70
N CYS A 226 7.11 12.72 2.95
CA CYS A 226 6.14 13.75 3.30
C CYS A 226 5.51 13.45 4.67
N CYS A 227 5.01 12.24 4.91
CA CYS A 227 4.41 11.86 6.19
C CYS A 227 5.39 12.01 7.36
N ALA A 228 6.65 11.58 7.20
CA ALA A 228 7.69 11.73 8.21
C ALA A 228 7.98 13.21 8.50
N LEU A 229 8.17 14.02 7.45
CA LEU A 229 8.39 15.47 7.59
C LEU A 229 7.23 16.16 8.32
N PHE A 230 5.98 15.81 8.00
CA PHE A 230 4.82 16.36 8.71
C PHE A 230 4.77 15.92 10.18
N THR A 231 5.08 14.66 10.47
CA THR A 231 5.06 14.11 11.83
C THR A 231 6.17 14.73 12.69
N PHE A 232 7.40 14.78 12.19
CA PHE A 232 8.53 15.40 12.90
C PHE A 232 8.34 16.91 13.07
N LYS A 233 7.75 17.59 12.08
CA LYS A 233 7.44 19.02 12.20
C LYS A 233 6.31 19.30 13.19
N SER A 234 5.33 18.39 13.30
CA SER A 234 4.27 18.47 14.31
C SER A 234 4.81 18.21 15.73
N ALA A 235 5.73 17.26 15.89
CA ALA A 235 6.41 17.02 17.17
C ALA A 235 7.34 18.18 17.58
N SER A 236 7.94 18.87 16.60
CA SER A 236 8.87 19.98 16.84
C SER A 236 8.19 21.34 17.08
N ASN A 237 6.92 21.53 16.70
CA ASN A 237 6.24 22.83 16.81
C ASN A 237 4.86 22.70 17.48
N LYS A 238 4.82 22.87 18.81
CA LYS A 238 3.59 23.21 19.55
C LYS A 238 3.08 24.65 19.27
N SER A 239 3.61 25.36 18.28
CA SER A 239 3.40 26.81 18.09
C SER A 239 3.01 27.23 16.67
N PHE A 240 2.45 26.35 15.82
CA PHE A 240 2.12 26.70 14.44
C PHE A 240 0.76 26.17 13.96
N GLU A 241 -0.33 26.60 14.61
CA GLU A 241 -1.70 26.47 14.08
C GLU A 241 -1.98 27.36 12.84
N TYR A 242 -1.01 28.16 12.35
CA TYR A 242 -1.25 29.15 11.29
C TYR A 242 -0.82 28.76 9.87
N ILE A 243 -0.26 27.56 9.61
CA ILE A 243 0.25 27.16 8.26
C ILE A 243 -0.53 25.97 7.68
N ILE A 244 -1.85 25.95 7.83
CA ILE A 244 -2.74 25.04 7.08
C ILE A 244 -3.62 25.80 6.07
N LEU A 245 -3.48 27.13 5.99
CA LEU A 245 -4.29 27.95 5.08
C LEU A 245 -3.70 28.18 3.68
N TYR A 246 -2.48 27.72 3.38
CA TYR A 246 -1.77 28.10 2.14
C TYR A 246 -1.31 26.97 1.21
N THR A 247 -1.73 25.73 1.41
CA THR A 247 -1.38 24.63 0.46
C THR A 247 -2.59 23.92 -0.14
N VAL A 248 -3.78 24.50 0.01
CA VAL A 248 -4.95 24.21 -0.84
C VAL A 248 -5.67 25.52 -1.14
N VAL A 249 -5.02 26.35 -1.96
CA VAL A 249 -5.67 27.16 -2.98
C VAL A 249 -5.09 26.71 -4.31
#